data_AF-A0A2V7EMX5-F1
#
_entry.id   AF-A0A2V7EMX5-F1
#
_cell.length_a   1.000
_cell.length_b   1.000
_cell.length_c   1.000
_cell.angle_alpha   90.00
_cell.angle_beta   90.00
_cell.angle_gamma   90.00
#
_symmetry.space_group_name_H-M   'P 1'
#
loop_
_entity.id
_entity.type
_entity.pdbx_description
1 polymer ?
#
loop_
_entity_poly.entity_id
_entity_poly.type
_entity_poly.pdbx_seq_one_letter_code
_entity_poly.pdbx_strand_id
1 'polypeptide(L)'
;MHAEILVLRLIHILSGIAWVGSGIFTSFFLVPALSSSPAVMGQVMAALQRRRMFIILPTVATLTILSGLRLLWIASGGFAPSYFATGTGRTFALSGLAAIVAYVLAFGVARPLAVRMGAIAATLNAVTEPSERDRLSARLARLQRRATMATMMAVGFGIIAASGMAIARYV
;
A
#
# COMPACT_ATOMS: atom_id res chain seq x y z
N MET A 1 11.01 -7.54 28.60
CA MET A 1 10.73 -6.19 28.05
C MET A 1 11.71 -5.78 26.95
N HIS A 2 13.04 -5.78 27.17
CA HIS A 2 13.98 -5.37 26.12
C HIS A 2 13.93 -6.22 24.83
N ALA A 3 13.88 -7.55 24.95
CA ALA A 3 13.81 -8.44 23.80
C ALA A 3 12.53 -8.23 22.95
N GLU A 4 11.38 -8.01 23.58
CA GLU A 4 10.11 -7.73 22.88
C GLU A 4 10.22 -6.49 22.00
N ILE A 5 10.74 -5.38 22.56
CA ILE A 5 10.91 -4.12 21.81
C ILE A 5 11.85 -4.31 20.62
N LEU A 6 12.96 -5.04 20.80
CA LEU A 6 13.91 -5.30 19.72
C LEU A 6 13.28 -6.13 18.60
N VAL A 7 12.58 -7.21 18.94
CA VAL A 7 11.88 -8.07 17.96
C VAL A 7 10.79 -7.30 17.23
N LEU A 8 9.95 -6.54 17.95
CA LEU A 8 8.89 -5.73 17.35
C LEU A 8 9.47 -4.68 16.41
N ARG A 9 10.56 -4.00 16.78
CA ARG A 9 11.22 -3.03 15.90
C ARG A 9 11.79 -3.67 14.65
N LEU A 10 12.41 -4.84 14.78
CA LEU A 10 12.93 -5.58 13.62
C LEU A 10 11.79 -5.93 12.65
N ILE A 11 10.70 -6.51 13.17
CA ILE A 11 9.52 -6.85 12.36
C ILE A 11 8.93 -5.59 11.72
N HIS A 12 8.73 -4.53 12.49
CA HIS A 12 8.14 -3.27 12.02
C HIS A 12 8.94 -2.66 10.88
N ILE A 13 10.25 -2.51 11.08
CA ILE A 13 11.13 -1.82 10.13
C ILE A 13 11.30 -2.66 8.86
N LEU A 14 11.65 -3.95 8.98
CA LEU A 14 11.89 -4.78 7.80
C LEU A 14 10.61 -4.97 6.97
N SER A 15 9.47 -5.15 7.63
CA SER A 15 8.18 -5.26 6.95
C SER A 15 7.77 -3.93 6.30
N GLY A 16 8.03 -2.80 6.98
CA GLY A 16 7.75 -1.47 6.46
C GLY A 16 8.60 -1.13 5.23
N ILE A 17 9.89 -1.47 5.25
CA ILE A 17 10.81 -1.34 4.11
C ILE A 17 10.28 -2.15 2.93
N ALA A 18 9.95 -3.42 3.14
CA ALA A 18 9.44 -4.29 2.08
C ALA A 18 8.12 -3.75 1.50
N TRP A 19 7.21 -3.26 2.35
CA TRP A 19 5.92 -2.74 1.91
C TRP A 19 6.03 -1.40 1.17
N VAL A 20 6.52 -0.36 1.84
CA VAL A 20 6.57 1.00 1.27
C VAL A 20 7.56 1.06 0.12
N GLY A 21 8.72 0.39 0.25
CA GLY A 21 9.72 0.30 -0.81
C GLY A 21 9.18 -0.38 -2.07
N SER A 22 8.44 -1.49 -1.93
CA SER A 22 7.79 -2.13 -3.09
C SER A 22 6.75 -1.24 -3.73
N GLY A 23 5.97 -0.49 -2.94
CA GLY A 23 4.98 0.47 -3.43
C GLY A 23 5.62 1.58 -4.27
N ILE A 24 6.70 2.17 -3.76
CA ILE A 24 7.50 3.20 -4.45
C ILE A 24 8.07 2.63 -5.75
N PHE A 25 8.80 1.51 -5.68
CA PHE A 25 9.41 0.88 -6.84
C PHE A 25 8.37 0.56 -7.93
N THR A 26 7.26 -0.06 -7.51
CA THR A 26 6.21 -0.47 -8.46
C THR A 26 5.59 0.74 -9.15
N SER A 27 5.30 1.81 -8.39
CA SER A 27 4.52 2.95 -8.86
C SER A 27 5.34 3.90 -9.74
N PHE A 28 6.61 4.11 -9.40
CA PHE A 28 7.46 5.09 -10.07
C PHE A 28 8.42 4.48 -11.11
N PHE A 29 8.69 3.18 -11.04
CA PHE A 29 9.67 2.54 -11.94
C PHE A 29 9.03 1.41 -12.74
N LEU A 30 8.49 0.39 -12.07
CA LEU A 30 8.03 -0.82 -12.76
C LEU A 30 6.84 -0.55 -13.68
N VAL A 31 5.78 0.08 -13.17
CA VAL A 31 4.57 0.36 -13.97
C VAL A 31 4.88 1.32 -15.12
N PRO A 32 5.57 2.46 -14.93
CA PRO A 32 5.96 3.32 -16.04
C PRO A 32 6.80 2.60 -17.10
N ALA A 33 7.79 1.78 -16.69
CA ALA A 33 8.63 1.04 -17.62
C ALA A 33 7.87 0.01 -18.48
N LEU A 34 6.76 -0.52 -17.97
CA LEU A 34 5.93 -1.51 -18.66
C LEU A 34 4.73 -0.89 -19.41
N SER A 35 4.48 0.42 -19.24
CA SER A 35 3.25 1.08 -19.71
C SER A 35 3.07 1.08 -21.23
N SER A 36 4.16 1.06 -22.00
CA SER A 36 4.15 0.99 -23.47
C SER A 36 3.84 -0.41 -24.01
N SER A 37 3.91 -1.45 -23.18
CA SER A 37 3.80 -2.85 -23.58
C SER A 37 2.79 -3.62 -22.71
N PRO A 38 1.48 -3.52 -23.01
CA PRO A 38 0.43 -4.15 -22.21
C PRO A 38 0.57 -5.66 -22.06
N ALA A 39 1.02 -6.36 -23.11
CA ALA A 39 1.25 -7.80 -23.08
C ALA A 39 2.35 -8.19 -22.09
N VAL A 40 3.48 -7.46 -22.10
CA VAL A 40 4.60 -7.69 -21.17
C VAL A 40 4.17 -7.37 -19.74
N MET A 41 3.44 -6.26 -19.55
CA MET A 41 2.88 -5.91 -18.24
C MET A 41 2.02 -7.05 -17.68
N GLY A 42 1.13 -7.64 -18.49
CA GLY A 42 0.31 -8.78 -18.08
C GLY A 42 1.13 -10.01 -17.67
N GLN A 43 2.18 -10.34 -18.42
CA GLN A 43 3.08 -11.46 -18.11
C GLN A 43 3.84 -11.24 -16.79
N VAL A 44 4.37 -10.04 -16.57
CA VAL A 44 5.07 -9.68 -15.32
C VAL A 44 4.11 -9.74 -14.13
N MET A 45 2.91 -9.17 -14.24
CA MET A 45 1.91 -9.23 -13.17
C MET A 45 1.50 -10.67 -12.83
N ALA A 46 1.31 -11.53 -13.85
CA ALA A 46 1.02 -12.94 -13.63
C ALA A 46 2.20 -13.67 -12.93
N ALA A 47 3.45 -13.34 -13.26
CA ALA A 47 4.62 -13.88 -12.59
C ALA A 47 4.70 -13.45 -11.11
N LEU A 48 4.41 -12.17 -10.82
CA LEU A 48 4.34 -11.65 -9.46
C LEU A 48 3.23 -12.31 -8.65
N GLN A 49 2.07 -12.58 -9.27
CA GLN A 49 0.99 -13.34 -8.65
C GLN A 49 1.43 -14.75 -8.27
N ARG A 50 2.12 -15.47 -9.17
CA ARG A 50 2.65 -16.82 -8.89
C ARG A 50 3.68 -16.81 -7.75
N ARG A 51 4.44 -15.72 -7.60
CA ARG A 51 5.34 -15.48 -6.46
C ARG A 51 4.62 -15.02 -5.19
N ARG A 52 3.29 -15.04 -5.16
CA ARG A 52 2.44 -14.66 -4.03
C ARG A 52 2.60 -13.20 -3.59
N MET A 53 3.04 -12.29 -4.47
CA MET A 53 3.21 -10.87 -4.13
C MET A 53 1.91 -10.26 -3.56
N PHE A 54 0.76 -10.61 -4.13
CA PHE A 54 -0.56 -10.12 -3.69
C PHE A 54 -1.06 -10.72 -2.36
N ILE A 55 -0.31 -11.64 -1.78
CA ILE A 55 -0.52 -12.19 -0.42
C ILE A 55 0.55 -11.62 0.51
N ILE A 56 1.82 -11.73 0.11
CA ILE A 56 2.98 -11.31 0.91
C ILE A 56 2.92 -9.82 1.23
N LEU A 57 2.65 -8.94 0.25
CA LEU A 57 2.64 -7.50 0.49
C LEU A 57 1.60 -7.05 1.53
N PRO A 58 0.31 -7.45 1.42
CA PRO A 58 -0.65 -7.20 2.49
C PRO A 58 -0.19 -7.76 3.84
N THR A 59 0.37 -8.97 3.89
CA THR A 59 0.83 -9.58 5.14
C THR A 59 1.94 -8.75 5.80
N VAL A 60 2.99 -8.35 5.08
CA VAL A 60 4.05 -7.52 5.65
C VAL A 60 3.55 -6.12 6.02
N ALA A 61 2.61 -5.56 5.27
CA ALA A 61 1.96 -4.30 5.64
C ALA A 61 1.16 -4.42 6.95
N THR A 62 0.40 -5.50 7.12
CA THR A 62 -0.29 -5.81 8.38
C THR A 62 0.69 -6.00 9.53
N LEU A 63 1.77 -6.77 9.33
CA LEU A 63 2.81 -6.94 10.34
C LEU A 63 3.45 -5.61 10.76
N THR A 64 3.69 -4.72 9.80
CA THR A 64 4.17 -3.35 10.06
C THR A 64 3.21 -2.61 10.98
N ILE A 65 1.92 -2.59 10.65
CA ILE A 65 0.92 -1.87 11.45
C ILE A 65 0.79 -2.46 12.86
N LEU A 66 0.64 -3.78 12.98
CA LEU A 66 0.43 -4.42 14.29
C LEU A 66 1.64 -4.28 15.21
N SER A 67 2.86 -4.48 14.68
CA SER A 67 4.08 -4.27 15.45
C SER A 67 4.26 -2.79 15.84
N GLY A 68 3.91 -1.86 14.95
CA GLY A 68 3.95 -0.42 15.22
C GLY A 68 2.97 0.01 16.31
N LEU A 69 1.73 -0.50 16.26
CA LEU A 69 0.73 -0.26 17.31
C LEU A 69 1.19 -0.80 18.67
N ARG A 70 1.80 -1.99 18.70
CA ARG A 70 2.35 -2.55 19.94
C ARG A 70 3.53 -1.72 20.46
N LEU A 71 4.43 -1.26 19.60
CA LEU A 71 5.52 -0.36 19.98
C LEU A 71 4.99 0.96 20.53
N LEU A 72 3.97 1.54 19.89
CA LEU A 72 3.34 2.77 20.34
C LEU A 72 2.65 2.57 21.70
N TRP A 73 1.97 1.44 21.89
CA TRP A 73 1.37 1.07 23.19
C TRP A 73 2.43 1.04 24.30
N ILE A 74 3.56 0.37 24.05
CA ILE A 74 4.66 0.27 25.04
C ILE A 74 5.25 1.66 25.32
N ALA A 75 5.55 2.46 24.28
CA ALA A 75 6.17 3.77 24.42
C ALA A 75 5.27 4.79 25.14
N SER A 76 3.96 4.69 24.94
CA SER A 76 2.96 5.59 25.52
C SER A 76 2.43 5.14 26.89
N GLY A 77 2.93 4.04 27.45
CA GLY A 77 2.42 3.49 28.72
C GLY A 77 0.96 3.05 28.63
N GLY A 78 0.53 2.48 27.50
CA GLY A 78 -0.85 2.06 27.26
C GLY A 78 -1.75 3.16 26.72
N PHE A 79 -1.23 3.97 25.79
CA PHE A 79 -1.92 5.10 25.18
C PHE A 79 -2.27 6.24 26.15
N ALA A 80 -1.38 6.55 27.10
CA ALA A 80 -1.56 7.68 28.00
C ALA A 80 -1.66 9.01 27.22
N PRO A 81 -2.67 9.86 27.49
CA PRO A 81 -2.83 11.14 26.81
C PRO A 81 -1.62 12.07 26.91
N SER A 82 -0.87 12.01 28.01
CA SER A 82 0.35 12.81 28.24
C SER A 82 1.42 12.53 27.20
N TYR A 83 1.58 11.28 26.75
CA TYR A 83 2.53 10.94 25.68
C TYR A 83 2.12 11.60 24.36
N PHE A 84 0.84 11.57 24.02
CA PHE A 84 0.31 12.18 22.79
C PHE A 84 0.21 13.70 22.84
N ALA A 85 0.46 14.34 23.99
CA ALA A 85 0.65 15.78 24.08
C ALA A 85 2.06 16.22 23.63
N THR A 86 3.04 15.30 23.62
CA THR A 86 4.42 15.58 23.20
C THR A 86 4.59 15.63 21.67
N GLY A 87 5.62 16.32 21.18
CA GLY A 87 5.95 16.37 19.74
C GLY A 87 6.22 14.97 19.16
N THR A 88 7.03 14.17 19.85
CA THR A 88 7.32 12.78 19.51
C THR A 88 6.05 11.92 19.41
N GLY A 89 5.20 11.97 20.44
CA GLY A 89 3.97 11.17 20.48
C GLY A 89 2.97 11.55 19.38
N ARG A 90 2.80 12.85 19.11
CA ARG A 90 1.97 13.35 18.00
C ARG A 90 2.51 12.90 16.65
N THR A 91 3.82 12.98 16.45
CA THR A 91 4.45 12.57 15.19
C THR A 91 4.22 11.07 14.95
N PHE A 92 4.47 10.22 15.95
CA PHE A 92 4.19 8.79 15.83
C PHE A 92 2.70 8.49 15.55
N ALA A 93 1.78 9.17 16.22
CA ALA A 93 0.35 8.98 16.02
C ALA A 93 -0.10 9.37 14.60
N LEU A 94 0.31 10.55 14.12
CA LEU A 94 -0.04 11.04 12.78
C LEU A 94 0.59 10.18 11.68
N SER A 95 1.85 9.76 11.84
CA SER A 95 2.49 8.84 10.91
C SER A 95 1.84 7.46 10.91
N GLY A 96 1.42 6.95 12.08
CA GLY A 96 0.66 5.71 12.19
C GLY A 96 -0.68 5.80 11.46
N LEU A 97 -1.40 6.91 11.62
CA LEU A 97 -2.64 7.17 10.89
C LEU A 97 -2.40 7.23 9.37
N ALA A 98 -1.36 7.93 8.92
CA ALA A 98 -0.98 7.98 7.50
C ALA A 98 -0.69 6.57 6.95
N ALA A 99 0.02 5.72 7.68
CA ALA A 99 0.26 4.33 7.28
C ALA A 99 -1.04 3.53 7.16
N ILE A 100 -1.98 3.69 8.10
CA ILE A 100 -3.28 3.01 8.03
C ILE A 100 -4.09 3.48 6.81
N VAL A 101 -4.09 4.79 6.52
CA VAL A 101 -4.73 5.33 5.31
C VAL A 101 -4.07 4.76 4.05
N ALA A 102 -2.74 4.69 4.00
CA ALA A 102 -2.01 4.06 2.89
C ALA A 102 -2.41 2.59 2.69
N TYR A 103 -2.54 1.83 3.78
CA TYR A 103 -2.97 0.43 3.75
C TYR A 103 -4.38 0.28 3.16
N VAL A 104 -5.33 1.08 3.64
CA VAL A 104 -6.72 1.05 3.16
C VAL A 104 -6.79 1.44 1.68
N LEU A 105 -6.07 2.47 1.26
CA LEU A 105 -6.04 2.88 -0.15
C LEU A 105 -5.42 1.80 -1.04
N ALA A 106 -4.31 1.18 -0.62
CA ALA A 106 -3.66 0.13 -1.40
C ALA A 106 -4.51 -1.15 -1.51
N PHE A 107 -4.96 -1.68 -0.37
CA PHE A 107 -5.56 -3.02 -0.31
C PHE A 107 -7.08 -3.01 -0.25
N GLY A 108 -7.68 -1.97 0.33
CA GLY A 108 -9.13 -1.79 0.41
C GLY A 108 -9.73 -1.08 -0.81
N VAL A 109 -8.95 -0.31 -1.57
CA VAL A 109 -9.44 0.45 -2.74
C VAL A 109 -8.75 0.03 -4.04
N ALA A 110 -7.43 0.23 -4.16
CA ALA A 110 -6.71 0.02 -5.42
C ALA A 110 -6.76 -1.44 -5.89
N ARG A 111 -6.48 -2.40 -4.99
CA ARG A 111 -6.50 -3.84 -5.33
C ARG A 111 -7.88 -4.33 -5.83
N PRO A 112 -9.01 -4.07 -5.14
CA PRO A 112 -10.33 -4.43 -5.66
C PRO A 112 -10.65 -3.80 -7.02
N LEU A 113 -10.24 -2.56 -7.26
CA LEU A 113 -10.40 -1.91 -8.57
C LEU A 113 -9.59 -2.63 -9.65
N ALA A 114 -8.34 -3.01 -9.37
CA ALA A 114 -7.50 -3.76 -10.30
C ALA A 114 -8.09 -5.15 -10.64
N VAL A 115 -8.64 -5.86 -9.65
CA VAL A 115 -9.34 -7.14 -9.89
C VAL A 115 -10.56 -6.96 -10.79
N ARG A 116 -11.38 -5.92 -10.53
CA ARG A 116 -12.54 -5.59 -11.38
C ARG A 116 -12.13 -5.23 -12.80
N MET A 117 -11.02 -4.51 -12.97
CA MET A 117 -10.46 -4.20 -14.29
C MET A 117 -10.04 -5.47 -15.03
N GLY A 118 -9.34 -6.39 -14.37
CA GLY A 118 -8.94 -7.67 -14.96
C GLY A 118 -10.13 -8.50 -15.43
N ALA A 119 -11.20 -8.55 -14.64
CA ALA A 119 -12.43 -9.26 -15.00
C ALA A 119 -13.09 -8.66 -16.26
N ILE A 120 -13.20 -7.33 -16.35
CA ILE A 120 -13.78 -6.66 -17.53
C ILE A 120 -12.86 -6.82 -18.75
N ALA A 121 -11.54 -6.77 -18.56
CA ALA A 121 -10.59 -6.97 -19.66
C ALA A 121 -10.67 -8.39 -20.24
N ALA A 122 -10.94 -9.40 -19.41
CA ALA A 122 -11.13 -10.77 -19.88
C ALA A 122 -12.38 -10.94 -20.74
N THR A 123 -13.45 -10.18 -20.46
CA THR A 123 -14.70 -10.27 -21.24
C THR A 123 -14.65 -9.48 -22.54
N LEU A 124 -13.79 -8.46 -22.65
CA LEU A 124 -13.71 -7.57 -23.83
C LEU A 124 -13.47 -8.33 -25.14
N ASN A 125 -12.67 -9.40 -25.12
CA ASN A 125 -12.37 -10.19 -26.32
C ASN A 125 -13.56 -11.00 -26.82
N ALA A 126 -14.55 -11.27 -25.96
CA ALA A 126 -15.74 -12.03 -26.31
C ALA A 126 -16.88 -11.13 -26.83
N VAL A 127 -16.78 -9.80 -26.67
CA VAL A 127 -17.82 -8.85 -27.09
C VAL A 127 -17.65 -8.53 -28.58
N THR A 128 -18.62 -8.92 -29.39
CA THR A 128 -18.66 -8.66 -30.84
C THR A 128 -19.41 -7.38 -31.18
N GLU A 129 -20.34 -6.93 -30.32
CA GLU A 129 -21.11 -5.70 -30.53
C GLU A 129 -20.23 -4.44 -30.29
N PRO A 130 -20.11 -3.53 -31.27
CA PRO A 130 -19.29 -2.32 -31.12
C PRO A 130 -19.75 -1.40 -29.98
N SER A 131 -21.07 -1.22 -29.81
CA SER A 131 -21.61 -0.30 -28.79
C SER A 131 -21.32 -0.78 -27.36
N GLU A 132 -21.38 -2.09 -27.13
CA GLU A 132 -21.06 -2.71 -25.84
C GLU A 132 -19.55 -2.64 -25.55
N ARG A 133 -18.72 -2.84 -26.58
CA ARG A 133 -17.26 -2.69 -26.48
C ARG A 133 -16.85 -1.28 -26.05
N ASP A 134 -17.47 -0.25 -26.61
CA ASP A 134 -17.22 1.15 -26.25
C ASP A 134 -17.65 1.46 -24.81
N ARG A 135 -18.79 0.91 -24.37
CA ARG A 135 -19.27 1.07 -22.99
C ARG A 135 -18.29 0.44 -21.99
N LEU A 136 -17.76 -0.75 -22.29
CA LEU A 136 -16.80 -1.45 -21.45
C LEU A 136 -15.43 -0.76 -21.41
N SER A 137 -14.94 -0.27 -22.55
CA SER A 137 -13.68 0.49 -22.62
C SER A 137 -13.75 1.78 -21.80
N ALA A 138 -14.85 2.53 -21.89
CA ALA A 138 -15.09 3.72 -21.06
C ALA A 138 -15.21 3.40 -19.57
N ARG A 139 -15.74 2.23 -19.20
CA ARG A 139 -15.78 1.75 -17.81
C ARG A 139 -14.37 1.39 -17.31
N LEU A 140 -13.56 0.71 -18.12
CA LEU A 140 -12.17 0.39 -17.78
C LEU A 140 -11.34 1.65 -17.58
N ALA A 141 -11.44 2.64 -18.47
CA ALA A 141 -10.70 3.90 -18.34
C ALA A 141 -11.03 4.62 -17.01
N ARG A 142 -12.31 4.62 -16.60
CA ARG A 142 -12.75 5.17 -15.31
C ARG A 142 -12.19 4.40 -14.11
N LEU A 143 -12.20 3.07 -14.16
CA LEU A 143 -11.63 2.24 -13.11
C LEU A 143 -10.11 2.42 -13.01
N GLN A 144 -9.42 2.47 -14.15
CA GLN A 144 -7.99 2.69 -14.23
C GLN A 144 -7.59 4.01 -13.59
N ARG A 145 -8.25 5.12 -13.94
CA ARG A 145 -7.99 6.43 -13.31
C ARG A 145 -8.14 6.39 -11.79
N ARG A 146 -9.21 5.76 -11.29
CA ARG A 146 -9.46 5.61 -9.85
C ARG A 146 -8.40 4.74 -9.16
N ALA A 147 -8.01 3.63 -9.79
CA ALA A 147 -6.99 2.72 -9.27
C ALA A 147 -5.62 3.40 -9.20
N THR A 148 -5.24 4.13 -10.26
CA THR A 148 -3.99 4.91 -10.28
C THR A 148 -3.99 5.98 -9.19
N MET A 149 -5.07 6.75 -9.06
CA MET A 149 -5.17 7.78 -8.02
C MET A 149 -5.06 7.18 -6.62
N ALA A 150 -5.81 6.10 -6.34
CA ALA A 150 -5.73 5.41 -5.05
C ALA A 150 -4.32 4.86 -4.77
N THR A 151 -3.64 4.33 -5.78
CA THR A 151 -2.25 3.83 -5.67
C THR A 151 -1.28 4.97 -5.34
N MET A 152 -1.35 6.08 -6.07
CA MET A 152 -0.47 7.24 -5.85
C MET A 152 -0.71 7.87 -4.48
N MET A 153 -1.97 7.99 -4.05
CA MET A 153 -2.29 8.44 -2.70
C MET A 153 -1.76 7.47 -1.64
N ALA A 154 -1.91 6.16 -1.84
CA ALA A 154 -1.39 5.15 -0.92
C ALA A 154 0.13 5.27 -0.76
N VAL A 155 0.87 5.42 -1.86
CA VAL A 155 2.33 5.60 -1.82
C VAL A 155 2.70 6.94 -1.17
N GLY A 156 2.01 8.03 -1.49
CA GLY A 156 2.22 9.33 -0.86
C GLY A 156 2.05 9.29 0.65
N PHE A 157 0.95 8.72 1.15
CA PHE A 157 0.72 8.52 2.58
C PHE A 157 1.76 7.57 3.20
N GLY A 158 2.19 6.53 2.47
CA GLY A 158 3.26 5.63 2.91
C GLY A 158 4.60 6.34 3.08
N ILE A 159 4.97 7.24 2.17
CA ILE A 159 6.17 8.08 2.26
C ILE A 159 6.06 9.03 3.45
N ILE A 160 4.93 9.72 3.62
CA ILE A 160 4.69 10.61 4.76
C ILE A 160 4.83 9.85 6.09
N ALA A 161 4.24 8.65 6.16
CA ALA A 161 4.32 7.79 7.33
C ALA A 161 5.78 7.40 7.62
N ALA A 162 6.50 6.87 6.63
CA ALA A 162 7.90 6.46 6.80
C ALA A 162 8.81 7.62 7.22
N SER A 163 8.66 8.79 6.59
CA SER A 163 9.42 9.99 6.92
C SER A 163 9.14 10.47 8.34
N GLY A 164 7.86 10.56 8.74
CA GLY A 164 7.50 10.97 10.08
C GLY A 164 7.98 10.00 11.15
N MET A 165 7.88 8.69 10.92
CA MET A 165 8.44 7.66 11.81
C MET A 165 9.96 7.78 11.98
N ALA A 166 10.68 8.12 10.90
CA ALA A 166 12.14 8.26 10.93
C ALA A 166 12.61 9.45 11.77
N ILE A 167 11.83 10.55 11.79
CA ILE A 167 12.18 11.77 12.51
C ILE A 167 11.51 11.89 13.88
N ALA A 168 10.47 11.11 14.17
CA ALA A 168 9.61 11.25 15.36
C ALA A 168 10.38 11.39 16.68
N ARG A 169 11.51 10.71 16.83
CA ARG A 169 12.34 10.77 18.05
C ARG A 169 13.07 12.10 18.29
N TYR A 170 13.08 12.99 17.30
CA TYR A 170 13.80 14.27 17.32
C TYR A 170 12.87 15.48 17.41
N VAL A 171 11.56 15.25 17.51
CA VAL A 171 10.51 16.27 17.51
C VAL A 171 9.75 16.28 18.83
#